data_AF-A0A9D8RZI9-F1
#
_entry.id   AF-A0A9D8RZI9-F1
#
_cell.length_a   1.000
_cell.length_b   1.000
_cell.length_c   1.000
_cell.angle_alpha   90.00
_cell.angle_beta   90.00
_cell.angle_gamma   90.00
#
_symmetry.space_group_name_H-M   'P 1'
#
loop_
_entity.id
_entity.type
_entity.pdbx_description
1 polymer ?
#
loop_
_entity_poly.entity_id
_entity_poly.type
_entity_poly.pdbx_seq_one_letter_code
_entity_poly.pdbx_strand_id
1 'polypeptide(L)'
;MDTAALIGQEIKIRDIKRDEDRQVRCTTYRITAAYPGCVIGVDKNGHKRGIPANELYRQGLIKQSPELEALKKGAGRSTAWHRKNS
;
A
#
# COMPACT_ATOMS: atom_id res chain seq x y z
N MET A 1 9.64 8.46 4.79
CA MET A 1 8.33 7.80 4.99
C MET A 1 8.28 7.35 6.43
N ASP A 2 7.33 7.85 7.21
CA ASP A 2 7.26 7.54 8.64
C ASP A 2 6.42 6.28 8.88
N THR A 3 7.05 5.11 8.74
CA THR A 3 6.41 3.82 9.07
C THR A 3 6.39 3.56 10.57
N ALA A 4 7.20 4.29 11.35
CA ALA A 4 7.30 4.15 12.80
C ALA A 4 6.00 4.55 13.51
N ALA A 5 5.29 5.58 13.03
CA ALA A 5 4.00 5.97 13.57
C ALA A 5 2.91 4.87 13.51
N LEU A 6 3.09 3.83 12.68
CA LEU A 6 2.11 2.75 12.54
C LEU A 6 2.22 1.70 13.66
N ILE A 7 3.28 1.67 14.46
CA ILE A 7 3.46 0.68 15.53
C ILE A 7 2.28 0.76 16.50
N GLY A 8 1.68 -0.39 16.82
CA GLY A 8 0.53 -0.51 17.70
C GLY A 8 -0.83 -0.26 17.04
N GLN A 9 -0.86 0.21 15.79
CA GLN A 9 -2.09 0.41 15.03
C GLN A 9 -2.57 -0.90 14.37
N GLU A 10 -3.89 -0.98 14.14
CA GLU A 10 -4.47 -2.00 13.28
C GLU A 10 -4.70 -1.43 11.88
N ILE A 11 -4.18 -2.11 10.88
CA ILE A 11 -4.30 -1.71 9.48
C ILE A 11 -4.98 -2.81 8.67
N LYS A 12 -5.81 -2.40 7.70
CA LYS A 12 -6.49 -3.31 6.79
C LYS A 12 -5.76 -3.32 5.46
N ILE A 13 -5.23 -4.48 5.08
CA ILE A 13 -4.54 -4.69 3.81
C ILE A 13 -5.46 -5.47 2.87
N ARG A 14 -5.62 -4.99 1.64
CA ARG A 14 -6.36 -5.70 0.60
C ARG A 14 -5.38 -6.57 -0.19
N ASP A 15 -5.45 -7.89 -0.01
CA ASP A 15 -4.77 -8.85 -0.85
C ASP A 15 -5.60 -9.08 -2.13
N ILE A 16 -4.98 -8.80 -3.26
CA ILE A 16 -5.49 -9.20 -4.57
C ILE A 16 -4.77 -10.50 -4.90
N LYS A 17 -5.43 -11.66 -4.72
CA LYS A 17 -4.89 -12.91 -5.24
C LYS A 17 -4.88 -12.87 -6.77
N ARG A 18 -3.85 -13.47 -7.36
CA ARG A 18 -3.61 -13.52 -8.81
C ARG A 18 -4.38 -14.64 -9.53
N ASP A 19 -5.10 -15.49 -8.81
CA ASP A 19 -5.90 -16.57 -9.40
C ASP A 19 -7.17 -16.04 -10.08
N GLU A 20 -7.62 -16.77 -11.10
CA GLU A 20 -8.67 -16.43 -12.09
C GLU A 20 -9.97 -15.88 -11.51
N ASP A 21 -10.25 -16.15 -10.24
CA ASP A 21 -11.34 -15.54 -9.48
C ASP A 21 -10.77 -14.41 -8.61
N ARG A 22 -10.98 -13.15 -9.03
CA ARG A 22 -10.52 -11.92 -8.35
C ARG A 22 -11.15 -11.73 -6.95
N GLN A 23 -10.97 -12.67 -6.05
CA GLN A 23 -11.45 -12.55 -4.69
C GLN A 23 -10.50 -11.64 -3.91
N VAL A 24 -10.91 -10.38 -3.78
CA VAL A 24 -10.21 -9.39 -2.95
C VAL A 24 -10.42 -9.79 -1.49
N ARG A 25 -9.41 -10.38 -0.86
CA ARG A 25 -9.46 -10.69 0.57
C ARG A 25 -8.83 -9.54 1.33
N CYS A 26 -9.56 -9.00 2.29
CA CYS A 26 -8.99 -8.00 3.20
C CYS A 26 -8.55 -8.69 4.49
N THR A 27 -7.31 -8.47 4.91
CA THR A 27 -6.77 -8.98 6.17
C THR A 27 -6.41 -7.81 7.06
N THR A 28 -6.86 -7.84 8.31
CA THR A 28 -6.47 -6.86 9.33
C THR A 28 -5.22 -7.36 10.03
N TYR A 29 -4.22 -6.50 10.15
CA TYR A 29 -2.96 -6.75 10.84
C TYR A 29 -2.74 -5.70 11.92
N ARG A 30 -2.34 -6.12 13.12
CA ARG A 30 -1.80 -5.21 14.14
C ARG A 30 -0.30 -5.07 13.95
N ILE A 31 0.19 -3.85 13.79
CA ILE A 31 1.60 -3.59 13.56
C ILE A 31 2.37 -3.73 14.87
N THR A 32 3.38 -4.58 14.87
CA THR A 32 4.20 -4.89 16.05
C THR A 32 5.62 -4.36 15.95
N ALA A 33 6.13 -4.13 14.74
CA ALA A 33 7.43 -3.52 14.51
C ALA A 33 7.43 -2.71 13.21
N ALA A 34 8.30 -1.70 13.14
CA ALA A 34 8.53 -0.92 11.94
C ALA A 34 10.03 -0.84 11.64
N TYR A 35 10.36 -0.88 10.36
CA TYR A 35 11.71 -0.75 9.83
C TYR A 35 11.70 0.26 8.67
N PRO A 36 12.87 0.77 8.24
CA PRO A 36 12.96 1.54 7.01
C PRO A 36 12.40 0.74 5.83
N GLY A 37 11.30 1.22 5.25
CA GLY A 37 10.69 0.62 4.05
C GLY A 37 9.74 -0.57 4.29
N CYS A 38 9.55 -1.06 5.51
CA CYS A 38 8.55 -2.10 5.81
C CYS A 38 8.05 -2.07 7.26
N VAL A 39 6.92 -2.72 7.50
CA VAL A 39 6.39 -2.96 8.85
C VAL A 39 6.07 -4.44 9.03
N ILE A 40 6.09 -4.92 10.27
CA ILE A 40 5.65 -6.28 10.61
C ILE A 40 4.27 -6.19 11.23
N GLY A 41 3.31 -6.84 10.58
CA GLY A 41 1.93 -6.98 11.06
C GLY A 41 1.65 -8.40 11.53
N VAL A 42 0.79 -8.53 12.54
CA VAL A 42 0.28 -9.81 13.05
C VAL A 42 -1.23 -9.86 12.83
N ASP A 43 -1.72 -10.91 12.18
CA ASP A 43 -3.16 -11.10 11.99
C ASP A 43 -3.83 -11.71 13.24
N LYS A 44 -5.16 -11.85 13.21
CA LYS A 44 -5.93 -12.45 14.32
C LYS A 44 -5.59 -13.92 14.61
N ASN A 45 -4.97 -14.62 13.67
CA ASN A 45 -4.56 -16.02 13.81
C ASN A 45 -3.10 -16.12 14.32
N GLY A 46 -2.44 -14.99 14.57
CA GLY A 46 -1.04 -14.93 15.00
C GLY A 46 -0.02 -15.00 13.86
N HIS A 47 -0.44 -14.97 12.60
CA HIS A 47 0.49 -14.99 11.47
C HIS A 47 1.19 -13.64 11.31
N LYS A 48 2.52 -13.69 11.22
CA LYS A 48 3.37 -12.52 10.98
C LYS A 48 3.53 -12.30 9.47
N ARG A 49 3.38 -11.05 9.03
CA ARG A 49 3.64 -10.63 7.65
C ARG A 49 4.49 -9.37 7.62
N GLY A 50 5.51 -9.37 6.77
CA GLY A 50 6.20 -8.14 6.36
C GLY A 50 5.38 -7.41 5.31
N ILE A 51 4.95 -6.18 5.62
CA ILE A 51 4.16 -5.32 4.74
C ILE A 51 5.08 -4.19 4.24
N PRO A 52 5.40 -4.14 2.94
CA PRO A 52 6.31 -3.13 2.41
C PRO A 52 5.64 -1.74 2.38
N ALA A 53 6.43 -0.69 2.58
CA ALA A 53 5.97 0.70 2.56
C ALA A 53 5.28 1.07 1.23
N ASN A 54 5.72 0.51 0.10
CA ASN A 54 5.07 0.70 -1.20
C ASN A 54 3.64 0.14 -1.26
N GLU A 55 3.33 -0.90 -0.49
CA GLU A 55 1.97 -1.43 -0.37
C GLU A 55 1.13 -0.54 0.55
N LEU A 56 1.67 -0.12 1.69
CA LEU A 56 1.02 0.83 2.60
C LEU A 56 0.68 2.15 1.88
N TYR A 57 1.60 2.67 1.07
CA TYR A 57 1.39 3.87 0.27
C TYR A 57 0.29 3.69 -0.76
N ARG A 58 0.29 2.57 -1.51
CA ARG A 58 -0.76 2.25 -2.50
C ARG A 58 -2.15 2.11 -1.85
N GLN A 59 -2.21 1.69 -0.60
CA GLN A 59 -3.43 1.60 0.19
C GLN A 59 -3.79 2.91 0.91
N GLY A 60 -2.97 3.97 0.78
CA GLY A 60 -3.20 5.27 1.41
C GLY A 60 -2.95 5.32 2.91
N LEU A 61 -2.28 4.32 3.48
CA LEU A 61 -2.00 4.21 4.92
C LEU A 61 -0.81 5.06 5.36
N ILE A 62 0.10 5.38 4.44
CA ILE A 62 1.22 6.29 4.67
C ILE A 62 1.34 7.28 3.51
N LYS A 63 1.84 8.48 3.81
CA LYS A 63 2.15 9.49 2.79
C LYS A 63 3.60 9.35 2.33
N GLN A 64 3.81 9.50 1.04
CA GLN A 64 5.14 9.64 0.47
C GLN A 64 5.68 11.06 0.75
N SER A 65 7.00 11.24 0.69
CA SER A 65 7.62 12.55 0.85
C SER A 65 7.01 13.56 -0.14
N PRO A 66 6.76 14.82 0.27
CA PRO A 66 6.07 15.83 -0.55
C PRO A 66 6.68 16.02 -1.95
N GLU A 67 8.01 15.91 -2.05
CA GLU A 67 8.80 16.08 -3.27
C GLU A 67 8.44 15.04 -4.35
N LEU A 68 8.21 13.80 -3.92
CA LEU A 68 7.85 12.69 -4.81
C LEU A 68 6.35 12.69 -5.15
N GLU A 69 5.49 13.17 -4.24
CA GLU A 69 4.08 13.41 -4.51
C GLU A 69 3.88 14.49 -5.60
N ALA A 70 4.70 15.55 -5.59
CA ALA A 70 4.68 16.60 -6.61
C ALA A 70 5.07 16.06 -8.00
N LEU A 71 6.08 15.18 -8.07
CA LEU A 71 6.47 14.46 -9.29
C LEU A 71 5.34 13.58 -9.84
N LYS A 72 4.58 12.90 -8.96
CA LYS A 72 3.41 12.10 -9.37
C LYS A 72 2.29 12.96 -9.96
N LYS A 73 2.07 14.17 -9.43
CA LYS A 73 1.12 15.14 -10.00
C LYS A 73 1.58 15.67 -11.37
N GLY A 74 2.89 15.88 -11.56
CA GLY A 74 3.45 16.30 -12.85
C GLY A 74 3.47 15.19 -13.92
N ALA A 75 3.59 13.92 -13.50
CA ALA A 75 3.59 12.75 -14.36
C ALA A 75 2.19 12.11 -14.56
N GLY A 76 1.12 12.87 -14.28
CA GLY A 76 -0.24 12.46 -14.59
C GLY A 76 -0.34 12.16 -16.09
N ARG A 77 -0.34 10.87 -16.43
CA ARG A 77 -0.52 10.38 -17.80
C ARG A 77 -1.68 11.14 -18.44
N SER A 78 -1.38 11.94 -19.47
CA SER A 78 -2.38 12.39 -20.42
C SER A 78 -3.00 11.13 -21.04
N THR A 79 -4.17 10.72 -20.56
CA THR A 79 -5.00 9.65 -21.14
C THR A 79 -5.55 10.01 -22.54
N ALA A 80 -5.00 11.04 -23.18
CA ALA A 80 -5.40 11.55 -24.49
C ALA A 80 -4.73 10.84 -25.69
N TRP A 81 -3.81 9.89 -25.48
CA TRP A 81 -3.09 9.24 -26.60
C TRP A 81 -3.90 8.18 -27.36
N HIS A 82 -5.10 7.80 -26.89
CA HIS A 82 -5.96 6.78 -27.53
C HIS A 82 -7.19 7.37 -28.25
N ARG A 83 -7.16 8.63 -28.71
CA ARG A 83 -8.25 9.22 -29.51
C ARG A 83 -7.77 9.76 -30.86
N LYS A 84 -7.39 8.84 -31.75
CA LYS A 84 -7.31 8.97 -33.22
C LYS A 84 -7.07 7.54 -33.72
N ASN A 85 -7.95 6.87 -34.45
CA ASN A 85 -8.62 7.33 -35.67
C ASN A 85 -10.11 6.97 -35.67
N SER A 86 -10.93 7.95 -36.04
CA SER A 86 -12.17 7.75 -36.78
C SER A 86 -11.86 7.47 -38.25
#